data_AF-A0AAV5ZHU6-F1
#
_entry.id   AF-A0AAV5ZHU6-F1
#
_cell.length_a   1.000
_cell.length_b   1.000
_cell.length_c   1.000
_cell.angle_alpha   90.00
_cell.angle_beta   90.00
_cell.angle_gamma   90.00
#
_symmetry.space_group_name_H-M   'P 1'
#
loop_
_entity.id
_entity.type
_entity.pdbx_description
1 polymer ?
#
loop_
_entity_poly.entity_id
_entity_poly.type
_entity_poly.pdbx_seq_one_letter_code
_entity_poly.pdbx_strand_id
1 'polypeptide(L)'
;VFYIGVPDMAIGPLYYSVYDAACVTVAAEFPDAGKTLKEKNRGSLAPADVEALVRLLMEADGHTVWNQITTHLKNGVSLKSLGDAIQIGAAELILRTTGPRQFTDGQHPFDYCNTANYWMRTSDSPYQSRVLYLMANFVNDVARSNKLVRSILESECAGFDAGGRTPQALLEELDAAILAYDVPRTCAVADAYLRSGADRRAFQATLALTACKFQDDPHNQKITHSAFEEHAQNSTHLRDRLLLAAARLLAGWPKMPGERECYARFMEEWIKN
;
A
#
# COMPACT_ATOMS: atom_id res chain seq x y z
N VAL A 1 14.60 14.16 21.06
CA VAL A 1 13.16 13.90 20.84
C VAL A 1 13.02 13.37 19.42
N PHE A 2 12.68 12.10 19.22
CA PHE A 2 12.31 11.60 17.89
C PHE A 2 10.87 12.07 17.64
N TYR A 3 10.70 13.07 16.77
CA TYR A 3 9.42 13.75 16.56
C TYR A 3 8.40 12.89 15.79
N ILE A 4 8.87 11.85 15.09
CA ILE A 4 8.11 10.77 14.43
C ILE A 4 8.99 9.51 14.48
N GLY A 5 8.40 8.33 14.69
CA GLY A 5 9.09 7.03 14.66
C GLY A 5 9.42 6.49 13.27
N VAL A 6 9.41 7.32 12.23
CA VAL A 6 9.70 6.95 10.84
C VAL A 6 10.97 7.71 10.44
N PRO A 7 12.17 7.13 10.65
CA PRO A 7 13.44 7.83 10.44
C PRO A 7 13.55 8.45 9.04
N ASP A 8 13.01 7.80 8.02
CA ASP A 8 13.21 8.27 6.65
C ASP A 8 12.19 9.32 6.17
N MET A 9 10.99 9.37 6.78
CA MET A 9 9.98 10.42 6.49
C MET A 9 10.26 11.75 7.21
N ALA A 10 11.30 11.86 8.05
CA ALA A 10 11.51 13.05 8.87
C ALA A 10 12.98 13.49 9.04
N ILE A 11 13.95 12.76 8.47
CA ILE A 11 15.38 13.04 8.68
C ILE A 11 16.09 13.51 7.38
N GLY A 12 15.49 13.30 6.20
CA GLY A 12 15.99 13.84 4.93
C GLY A 12 15.65 15.33 4.74
N PRO A 13 16.52 16.15 4.09
CA PRO A 13 16.29 17.58 3.88
C PRO A 13 14.99 17.89 3.10
N LEU A 14 14.57 16.98 2.22
CA LEU A 14 13.30 17.07 1.49
C LEU A 14 12.09 16.94 2.44
N TYR A 15 12.11 15.93 3.32
CA TYR A 15 10.98 15.64 4.19
C TYR A 15 10.90 16.54 5.43
N TYR A 16 12.01 17.13 5.86
CA TYR A 16 12.01 18.12 6.94
C TYR A 16 11.12 19.32 6.62
N SER A 17 11.21 19.86 5.40
CA SER A 17 10.41 21.03 4.98
C SER A 17 8.92 20.69 4.90
N VAL A 18 8.58 19.49 4.42
CA VAL A 18 7.18 19.02 4.39
C VAL A 18 6.65 18.79 5.81
N TYR A 19 7.48 18.27 6.72
CA TYR A 19 7.10 18.12 8.12
C TYR A 19 6.87 19.47 8.81
N ASP A 20 7.73 20.45 8.56
CA ASP A 20 7.53 21.81 9.08
C ASP A 20 6.23 22.42 8.54
N ALA A 21 5.98 22.30 7.23
CA ALA A 21 4.73 22.75 6.63
C ALA A 21 3.49 22.05 7.24
N ALA A 22 3.57 20.75 7.53
CA ALA A 22 2.50 20.02 8.22
C ALA A 22 2.33 20.51 9.67
N CYS A 23 3.42 20.83 10.38
CA CYS A 23 3.37 21.41 11.72
C CYS A 23 2.66 22.77 11.71
N VAL A 24 3.03 23.66 10.79
CA VAL A 24 2.42 24.98 10.64
C VAL A 24 0.94 24.86 10.28
N THR A 25 0.61 23.99 9.32
CA THR A 25 -0.79 23.74 8.90
C THR A 25 -1.64 23.26 10.07
N VAL A 26 -1.19 22.25 10.80
CA VAL A 26 -1.95 21.73 11.95
C VAL A 26 -2.08 22.77 13.07
N ALA A 27 -1.04 23.59 13.29
CA ALA A 27 -1.09 24.67 14.29
C ALA A 27 -2.05 25.80 13.91
N ALA A 28 -2.19 26.10 12.61
CA ALA A 28 -3.11 27.11 12.11
C ALA A 28 -4.57 26.63 12.11
N GLU A 29 -4.79 25.37 11.77
CA GLU A 29 -6.15 24.84 11.52
C GLU A 29 -6.84 24.29 12.76
N PHE A 30 -6.09 23.95 13.82
CA PHE A 30 -6.62 23.28 15.01
C PHE A 30 -6.15 23.91 16.33
N PRO A 31 -7.04 24.02 17.33
CA PRO A 31 -6.65 24.38 18.69
C PRO A 31 -5.55 23.46 19.25
N ASP A 32 -4.68 24.01 20.09
CA ASP A 32 -3.55 23.32 20.73
C ASP A 32 -2.66 22.55 19.73
N ALA A 33 -2.57 23.02 18.49
CA ALA A 33 -1.88 22.36 17.39
C ALA A 33 -2.32 20.89 17.18
N GLY A 34 -3.63 20.64 17.29
CA GLY A 34 -4.25 19.35 16.99
C GLY A 34 -3.94 18.24 17.99
N LYS A 35 -3.33 18.55 19.14
CA LYS A 35 -2.91 17.56 20.15
C LYS A 35 -4.05 16.70 20.70
N THR A 36 -5.28 17.22 20.67
CA THR A 36 -6.47 16.53 21.17
C THR A 36 -7.23 15.74 20.10
N LEU A 37 -6.78 15.76 18.83
CA LEU A 37 -7.50 15.10 17.73
C LEU A 37 -7.55 13.58 17.90
N LYS A 38 -6.47 12.95 18.36
CA LYS A 38 -6.46 11.50 18.65
C LYS A 38 -7.54 11.13 19.65
N GLU A 39 -7.84 11.99 20.62
CA GLU A 39 -8.81 11.74 21.68
C GLU A 39 -10.24 12.14 21.31
N LYS A 40 -10.41 13.20 20.53
CA LYS A 40 -11.74 13.73 20.19
C LYS A 40 -12.35 13.07 18.96
N ASN A 41 -11.53 12.73 17.98
CA ASN A 41 -12.04 12.22 16.71
C ASN A 41 -12.26 10.70 16.79
N ARG A 42 -13.49 10.28 16.52
CA ARG A 42 -13.93 8.88 16.59
C ARG A 42 -14.69 8.42 15.34
N GLY A 43 -14.99 9.35 14.42
CA GLY A 43 -15.71 9.06 13.20
C GLY A 43 -14.92 8.17 12.25
N SER A 44 -15.64 7.46 11.38
CA SER A 44 -15.07 6.74 10.24
C SER A 44 -15.50 7.42 8.95
N LEU A 45 -14.65 7.37 7.92
CA LEU A 45 -15.02 7.79 6.58
C LEU A 45 -16.13 6.89 6.05
N ALA A 46 -17.11 7.48 5.37
CA ALA A 46 -18.06 6.70 4.60
C ALA A 46 -17.34 6.09 3.37
N PRO A 47 -17.85 4.98 2.79
CA PRO A 47 -17.25 4.36 1.61
C PRO A 47 -17.01 5.35 0.45
N ALA A 48 -17.96 6.24 0.18
CA ALA A 48 -17.82 7.27 -0.85
C ALA A 48 -16.70 8.28 -0.53
N ASP A 49 -16.47 8.61 0.74
CA ASP A 49 -15.40 9.52 1.16
C ASP A 49 -14.02 8.85 1.05
N VAL A 50 -13.94 7.53 1.33
CA VAL A 50 -12.72 6.75 1.09
C VAL A 50 -12.35 6.80 -0.40
N GLU A 51 -13.31 6.51 -1.28
CA GLU A 51 -13.08 6.55 -2.73
C GLU A 51 -12.73 7.96 -3.23
N ALA A 52 -13.39 8.99 -2.71
CA ALA A 52 -13.10 10.37 -3.05
C ALA A 52 -11.69 10.77 -2.62
N LEU A 53 -11.26 10.41 -1.41
CA LEU A 53 -9.91 10.70 -0.93
C LEU A 53 -8.85 9.95 -1.75
N VAL A 54 -9.06 8.67 -2.05
CA VAL A 54 -8.17 7.87 -2.91
C VAL A 54 -8.04 8.51 -4.29
N ARG A 55 -9.14 8.97 -4.89
CA ARG A 55 -9.11 9.69 -6.17
C ARG A 55 -8.30 10.99 -6.07
N LEU A 56 -8.55 11.81 -5.04
CA LEU A 56 -7.81 13.06 -4.85
C LEU A 56 -6.32 12.83 -4.67
N LEU A 57 -5.91 11.80 -3.93
CA LEU A 57 -4.51 11.43 -3.78
C LEU A 57 -3.83 11.17 -5.13
N MET A 58 -4.54 10.66 -6.12
CA MET A 58 -3.98 10.34 -7.44
C MET A 58 -4.02 11.52 -8.42
N GLU A 59 -5.03 12.39 -8.30
CA GLU A 59 -5.38 13.35 -9.37
C GLU A 59 -5.21 14.82 -8.98
N ALA A 60 -5.34 15.16 -7.70
CA ALA A 60 -5.34 16.54 -7.24
C ALA A 60 -3.92 17.05 -6.93
N ASP A 61 -3.80 18.37 -6.74
CA ASP A 61 -2.59 18.96 -6.18
C ASP A 61 -2.52 18.76 -4.64
N GLY A 62 -1.31 18.86 -4.09
CA GLY A 62 -1.07 18.58 -2.67
C GLY A 62 -1.85 19.48 -1.71
N HIS A 63 -2.10 20.75 -2.07
CA HIS A 63 -2.88 21.66 -1.23
C HIS A 63 -4.34 21.23 -1.17
N THR A 64 -4.93 20.83 -2.30
CA THR A 64 -6.28 20.25 -2.34
C THR A 64 -6.38 18.98 -1.48
N VAL A 65 -5.40 18.08 -1.56
CA VAL A 65 -5.36 16.86 -0.72
C VAL A 65 -5.31 17.22 0.77
N TRP A 66 -4.42 18.14 1.16
CA TRP A 66 -4.28 18.56 2.56
C TRP A 66 -5.56 19.21 3.10
N ASN A 67 -6.21 20.06 2.30
CA ASN A 67 -7.48 20.68 2.68
C ASN A 67 -8.58 19.64 2.92
N GLN A 68 -8.62 18.57 2.13
CA GLN A 68 -9.57 17.49 2.33
C GLN A 68 -9.31 16.75 3.65
N ILE A 69 -8.04 16.45 3.97
CA ILE A 69 -7.65 15.83 5.25
C ILE A 69 -8.04 16.74 6.42
N THR A 70 -7.71 18.03 6.36
CA THR A 70 -8.10 19.03 7.36
C THR A 70 -9.61 19.05 7.55
N THR A 71 -10.38 19.04 6.47
CA THR A 71 -11.85 19.05 6.51
C THR A 71 -12.40 17.82 7.22
N HIS A 72 -11.90 16.62 6.89
CA HIS A 72 -12.32 15.40 7.58
C HIS A 72 -11.96 15.42 9.07
N LEU A 73 -10.76 15.90 9.42
CA LEU A 73 -10.34 16.05 10.81
C LEU A 73 -11.23 17.03 11.58
N LYS A 74 -11.61 18.17 10.98
CA LYS A 74 -12.56 19.12 11.59
C LYS A 74 -13.94 18.50 11.80
N ASN A 75 -14.35 17.60 10.90
CA ASN A 75 -15.62 16.87 10.99
C ASN A 75 -15.57 15.66 11.94
N GLY A 76 -14.49 15.47 12.70
CA GLY A 76 -14.40 14.44 13.72
C GLY A 76 -13.99 13.06 13.22
N VAL A 77 -13.53 12.93 11.96
CA VAL A 77 -13.00 11.68 11.41
C VAL A 77 -11.70 11.32 12.14
N SER A 78 -11.61 10.07 12.60
CA SER A 78 -10.48 9.55 13.35
C SER A 78 -9.20 9.51 12.51
N LEU A 79 -8.04 9.66 13.19
CA LEU A 79 -6.74 9.56 12.53
C LEU A 79 -6.56 8.21 11.84
N LYS A 80 -7.00 7.12 12.49
CA LYS A 80 -6.96 5.77 11.93
C LYS A 80 -7.76 5.67 10.64
N SER A 81 -8.99 6.19 10.60
CA SER A 81 -9.81 6.08 9.39
C SER A 81 -9.21 6.81 8.20
N LEU A 82 -8.54 7.95 8.43
CA LEU A 82 -7.82 8.67 7.38
C LEU A 82 -6.54 7.93 6.96
N GLY A 83 -5.76 7.42 7.92
CA GLY A 83 -4.56 6.62 7.65
C GLY A 83 -4.87 5.35 6.85
N ASP A 84 -5.97 4.67 7.17
CA ASP A 84 -6.46 3.51 6.43
C ASP A 84 -6.79 3.87 4.97
N ALA A 85 -7.47 5.00 4.73
CA ALA A 85 -7.81 5.44 3.36
C ALA A 85 -6.57 5.91 2.58
N ILE A 86 -5.61 6.56 3.24
CA ILE A 86 -4.33 6.92 2.61
C ILE A 86 -3.53 5.67 2.25
N GLN A 87 -3.55 4.61 3.08
CA GLN A 87 -2.92 3.33 2.76
C GLN A 87 -3.54 2.68 1.52
N ILE A 88 -4.87 2.79 1.31
CA ILE A 88 -5.50 2.37 0.05
C ILE A 88 -4.96 3.21 -1.12
N GLY A 89 -4.82 4.52 -0.94
CA GLY A 89 -4.16 5.39 -1.93
C GLY A 89 -2.72 4.98 -2.23
N ALA A 90 -1.96 4.53 -1.24
CA ALA A 90 -0.61 4.01 -1.45
C ALA A 90 -0.63 2.67 -2.21
N ALA A 91 -1.63 1.82 -1.97
CA ALA A 91 -1.84 0.59 -2.74
C ALA A 91 -2.15 0.88 -4.21
N GLU A 92 -2.92 1.95 -4.49
CA GLU A 92 -3.23 2.39 -5.85
C GLU A 92 -1.97 2.73 -6.65
N LEU A 93 -0.92 3.25 -6.03
CA LEU A 93 0.34 3.52 -6.72
C LEU A 93 0.89 2.24 -7.36
N ILE A 94 0.89 1.14 -6.61
CA ILE A 94 1.33 -0.17 -7.09
C ILE A 94 0.34 -0.69 -8.15
N LEU A 95 -0.96 -0.64 -7.86
CA LEU A 95 -2.02 -1.15 -8.75
C LEU A 95 -2.06 -0.45 -10.12
N ARG A 96 -1.65 0.81 -10.19
CA ARG A 96 -1.61 1.61 -11.42
C ARG A 96 -0.26 1.56 -12.13
N THR A 97 0.77 1.01 -11.50
CA THR A 97 2.11 0.96 -12.09
C THR A 97 2.18 -0.13 -13.16
N THR A 98 2.68 0.24 -14.34
CA THR A 98 2.93 -0.68 -15.48
C THR A 98 4.41 -0.82 -15.82
N GLY A 99 5.23 0.18 -15.50
CA GLY A 99 6.65 0.17 -15.77
C GLY A 99 7.42 -0.60 -14.68
N PRO A 100 8.20 -1.65 -15.02
CA PRO A 100 8.93 -2.44 -14.01
C PRO A 100 9.79 -1.60 -13.07
N ARG A 101 10.49 -0.58 -13.59
CA ARG A 101 11.33 0.32 -12.78
C ARG A 101 10.54 1.25 -11.87
N GLN A 102 9.27 1.49 -12.14
CA GLN A 102 8.42 2.42 -11.38
C GLN A 102 7.80 1.77 -10.14
N PHE A 103 7.82 0.43 -10.01
CA PHE A 103 7.35 -0.25 -8.81
C PHE A 103 8.14 0.17 -7.57
N THR A 104 9.41 0.55 -7.74
CA THR A 104 10.20 1.17 -6.66
C THR A 104 9.51 2.43 -6.13
N ASP A 105 8.96 3.28 -6.99
CA ASP A 105 8.37 4.54 -6.54
C ASP A 105 7.06 4.30 -5.80
N GLY A 106 6.28 3.30 -6.20
CA GLY A 106 5.01 2.94 -5.55
C GLY A 106 5.18 2.16 -4.23
N GLN A 107 6.20 1.30 -4.11
CA GLN A 107 6.39 0.46 -2.94
C GLN A 107 6.87 1.23 -1.70
N HIS A 108 7.66 2.30 -1.86
CA HIS A 108 8.16 3.06 -0.71
C HIS A 108 7.06 3.82 0.04
N PRO A 109 6.17 4.60 -0.62
CA PRO A 109 5.02 5.19 0.05
C PRO A 109 4.14 4.15 0.74
N PHE A 110 3.93 2.99 0.11
CA PHE A 110 3.13 1.91 0.68
C PHE A 110 3.69 1.43 2.03
N ASP A 111 4.99 1.13 2.08
CA ASP A 111 5.68 0.67 3.27
C ASP A 111 5.75 1.74 4.37
N TYR A 112 5.97 2.99 3.97
CA TYR A 112 6.13 4.10 4.90
C TYR A 112 4.80 4.48 5.52
N CYS A 113 3.72 4.41 4.73
CA CYS A 113 2.35 4.52 5.25
C CYS A 113 2.03 3.38 6.24
N ASN A 114 2.45 2.13 5.96
CA ASN A 114 2.28 1.03 6.91
C ASN A 114 3.03 1.29 8.22
N THR A 115 4.29 1.72 8.16
CA THR A 115 5.09 2.07 9.34
C THR A 115 4.44 3.22 10.13
N ALA A 116 3.96 4.26 9.44
CA ALA A 116 3.25 5.38 10.03
C ALA A 116 1.94 4.94 10.71
N ASN A 117 1.16 4.08 10.05
CA ASN A 117 -0.07 3.51 10.60
C ASN A 117 0.23 2.64 11.83
N TYR A 118 1.26 1.79 11.78
CA TYR A 118 1.73 1.02 12.94
C TYR A 118 2.09 1.93 14.12
N TRP A 119 2.86 3.00 13.87
CA TRP A 119 3.21 3.97 14.91
C TRP A 119 1.98 4.70 15.46
N MET A 120 1.03 5.11 14.62
CA MET A 120 -0.22 5.72 15.09
C MET A 120 -1.04 4.76 15.97
N ARG A 121 -1.05 3.45 15.65
CA ARG A 121 -1.74 2.41 16.43
C ARG A 121 -1.07 2.15 17.79
N THR A 122 0.26 2.26 17.87
CA THR A 122 1.05 1.79 19.02
C THR A 122 1.65 2.90 19.89
N SER A 123 1.59 4.16 19.44
CA SER A 123 2.09 5.31 20.19
C SER A 123 0.96 6.14 20.80
N ASP A 124 1.24 6.85 21.89
CA ASP A 124 0.38 7.89 22.48
C ASP A 124 0.87 9.31 22.21
N SER A 125 1.70 9.49 21.19
CA SER A 125 2.15 10.83 20.80
C SER A 125 0.95 11.73 20.48
N PRO A 126 0.86 12.92 21.10
CA PRO A 126 -0.21 13.87 20.79
C PRO A 126 -0.03 14.49 19.39
N TYR A 127 1.11 14.28 18.73
CA TYR A 127 1.44 14.89 17.45
C TYR A 127 1.11 14.01 16.23
N GLN A 128 0.34 12.94 16.42
CA GLN A 128 0.03 11.95 15.38
C GLN A 128 -0.65 12.53 14.13
N SER A 129 -1.50 13.55 14.29
CA SER A 129 -2.26 14.13 13.17
C SER A 129 -1.38 14.66 12.05
N ARG A 130 -0.16 15.12 12.36
CA ARG A 130 0.82 15.63 11.38
C ARG A 130 1.26 14.56 10.38
N VAL A 131 1.30 13.31 10.82
CA VAL A 131 1.76 12.18 9.98
C VAL A 131 0.81 11.93 8.82
N LEU A 132 -0.49 12.21 8.96
CA LEU A 132 -1.46 12.07 7.85
C LEU A 132 -1.13 12.96 6.67
N TYR A 133 -0.67 14.19 6.92
CA TYR A 133 -0.25 15.13 5.87
C TYR A 133 1.01 14.66 5.16
N LEU A 134 1.97 14.10 5.92
CA LEU A 134 3.18 13.52 5.33
C LEU A 134 2.87 12.30 4.46
N MET A 135 2.07 11.36 4.97
CA MET A 135 1.66 10.16 4.24
C MET A 135 0.96 10.56 2.94
N ALA A 136 -0.02 11.46 3.02
CA ALA A 136 -0.79 11.90 1.88
C ALA A 136 0.05 12.69 0.86
N ASN A 137 0.97 13.53 1.33
CA ASN A 137 1.91 14.24 0.46
C ASN A 137 2.78 13.25 -0.31
N PHE A 138 3.35 12.25 0.37
CA PHE A 138 4.23 11.29 -0.27
C PHE A 138 3.50 10.46 -1.34
N VAL A 139 2.28 9.99 -1.02
CA VAL A 139 1.43 9.28 -1.98
C VAL A 139 1.09 10.18 -3.18
N ASN A 140 0.70 11.44 -2.94
CA ASN A 140 0.33 12.38 -4.01
C ASN A 140 1.53 12.74 -4.90
N ASP A 141 2.70 13.00 -4.33
CA ASP A 141 3.90 13.35 -5.08
C ASP A 141 4.35 12.20 -5.99
N VAL A 142 4.29 10.95 -5.51
CA VAL A 142 4.60 9.78 -6.33
C VAL A 142 3.56 9.62 -7.44
N ALA A 143 2.27 9.72 -7.13
CA ALA A 143 1.22 9.61 -8.13
C ALA A 143 1.40 10.63 -9.27
N ARG A 144 1.71 11.87 -8.92
CA ARG A 144 1.92 12.95 -9.89
C ARG A 144 3.20 12.79 -10.69
N SER A 145 4.31 12.45 -10.03
CA SER A 145 5.62 12.26 -10.69
C SER A 145 5.56 11.11 -11.70
N ASN A 146 4.83 10.05 -11.37
CA ASN A 146 4.63 8.89 -12.25
C ASN A 146 3.38 8.97 -13.14
N LYS A 147 2.61 10.06 -13.06
CA LYS A 147 1.37 10.28 -13.86
C LYS A 147 0.34 9.15 -13.70
N LEU A 148 0.19 8.60 -12.49
CA LEU A 148 -0.66 7.46 -12.16
C LEU A 148 -2.15 7.84 -11.98
N VAL A 149 -2.69 8.62 -12.90
CA VAL A 149 -4.07 9.14 -12.83
C VAL A 149 -5.12 8.11 -13.25
N ARG A 150 -4.75 7.12 -14.06
CA ARG A 150 -5.68 6.13 -14.62
C ARG A 150 -5.49 4.76 -13.97
N SER A 151 -6.60 4.16 -13.52
CA SER A 151 -6.62 2.74 -13.17
C SER A 151 -6.60 1.87 -14.44
N ILE A 152 -5.84 0.79 -14.37
CA ILE A 152 -5.72 -0.24 -15.42
C ILE A 152 -6.24 -1.60 -14.96
N LEU A 153 -6.48 -1.76 -13.66
CA LEU A 153 -6.86 -3.02 -13.05
C LEU A 153 -8.16 -3.55 -13.64
N GLU A 154 -9.17 -2.69 -13.78
CA GLU A 154 -10.48 -3.09 -14.31
C GLU A 154 -10.35 -3.62 -15.74
N SER A 155 -9.49 -3.02 -16.58
CA SER A 155 -9.25 -3.50 -17.94
C SER A 155 -8.46 -4.81 -17.99
N GLU A 156 -7.50 -5.01 -17.09
CA GLU A 156 -6.73 -6.26 -17.00
C GLU A 156 -7.60 -7.43 -16.52
N CYS A 157 -8.56 -7.16 -15.62
CA CYS A 157 -9.47 -8.18 -15.09
C CYS A 157 -10.68 -8.48 -16.00
N ALA A 158 -11.09 -7.57 -16.88
CA ALA A 158 -12.37 -7.66 -17.62
C ALA A 158 -12.53 -8.90 -18.51
N GLY A 159 -11.42 -9.47 -19.01
CA GLY A 159 -11.44 -10.62 -19.93
C GLY A 159 -11.20 -11.98 -19.28
N PHE A 160 -11.05 -12.04 -17.96
CA PHE A 160 -10.70 -13.27 -17.26
C PHE A 160 -11.96 -14.06 -16.85
N ASP A 161 -12.08 -15.27 -17.40
CA ASP A 161 -13.13 -16.21 -17.03
C ASP A 161 -12.66 -17.16 -15.93
N ALA A 162 -13.25 -17.01 -14.74
CA ALA A 162 -13.01 -17.88 -13.59
C ALA A 162 -13.97 -19.08 -13.54
N GLY A 163 -14.90 -19.21 -14.50
CA GLY A 163 -15.95 -20.22 -14.53
C GLY A 163 -15.41 -21.64 -14.39
N GLY A 164 -15.99 -22.41 -13.46
CA GLY A 164 -15.63 -23.81 -13.23
C GLY A 164 -14.28 -24.04 -12.54
N ARG A 165 -13.54 -22.98 -12.18
CA ARG A 165 -12.26 -23.10 -11.48
C ARG A 165 -12.46 -23.23 -9.98
N THR A 166 -11.73 -24.15 -9.36
CA THR A 166 -11.71 -24.27 -7.90
C THR A 166 -10.82 -23.18 -7.30
N PRO A 167 -11.02 -22.81 -6.01
CA PRO A 167 -10.10 -21.91 -5.31
C PRO A 167 -8.64 -22.38 -5.37
N GLN A 168 -8.40 -23.69 -5.24
CA GLN A 168 -7.06 -24.27 -5.32
C GLN A 168 -6.41 -24.05 -6.69
N ALA A 169 -7.16 -24.28 -7.78
CA ALA A 169 -6.65 -24.05 -9.14
C ALA A 169 -6.29 -22.57 -9.38
N LEU A 170 -7.05 -21.64 -8.81
CA LEU A 170 -6.73 -20.21 -8.86
C LEU A 170 -5.46 -19.88 -8.08
N LEU A 171 -5.19 -20.50 -6.92
CA LEU A 171 -3.94 -20.28 -6.17
C LEU A 171 -2.71 -20.82 -6.89
N GLU A 172 -2.84 -22.01 -7.50
CA GLU A 172 -1.76 -22.61 -8.31
C GLU A 172 -1.42 -21.74 -9.52
N GLU A 173 -2.45 -21.22 -10.20
CA GLU A 173 -2.25 -20.32 -11.33
C GLU A 173 -1.70 -18.96 -10.90
N LEU A 174 -2.10 -18.45 -9.73
CA LEU A 174 -1.59 -17.20 -9.18
C LEU A 174 -0.07 -17.26 -8.97
N ASP A 175 0.42 -18.32 -8.33
CA ASP A 175 1.85 -18.54 -8.10
C ASP A 175 2.61 -18.62 -9.44
N ALA A 176 2.09 -19.39 -10.40
CA ALA A 176 2.70 -19.53 -11.71
C ALA A 176 2.77 -18.20 -12.48
N ALA A 177 1.68 -17.41 -12.47
CA ALA A 177 1.61 -16.11 -13.13
C ALA A 177 2.59 -15.11 -12.52
N ILE A 178 2.71 -15.08 -11.19
CA ILE A 178 3.67 -14.22 -10.48
C ILE A 178 5.10 -14.57 -10.89
N LEU A 179 5.47 -15.85 -10.87
CA LEU A 179 6.82 -16.30 -11.23
C LEU A 179 7.15 -16.08 -12.72
N ALA A 180 6.13 -15.99 -13.57
CA ALA A 180 6.27 -15.64 -14.97
C ALA A 180 6.34 -14.12 -15.23
N TYR A 181 6.23 -13.28 -14.19
CA TYR A 181 6.09 -11.83 -14.29
C TYR A 181 4.91 -11.38 -15.18
N ASP A 182 3.83 -12.17 -15.20
CA ASP A 182 2.60 -11.85 -15.94
C ASP A 182 1.66 -11.01 -15.07
N VAL A 183 1.95 -9.71 -15.00
CA VAL A 183 1.20 -8.75 -14.17
C VAL A 183 -0.31 -8.76 -14.46
N PRO A 184 -0.79 -8.69 -15.71
CA PRO A 184 -2.22 -8.76 -15.99
C PRO A 184 -2.85 -10.06 -15.52
N ARG A 185 -2.22 -11.22 -15.78
CA ARG A 185 -2.77 -12.51 -15.37
C ARG A 185 -2.79 -12.64 -13.85
N THR A 186 -1.72 -12.26 -13.17
CA THR A 186 -1.65 -12.22 -11.71
C THR A 186 -2.79 -11.41 -11.13
N CYS A 187 -3.04 -10.19 -11.64
CA CYS A 187 -4.11 -9.33 -11.14
C CYS A 187 -5.49 -9.95 -11.36
N ALA A 188 -5.74 -10.50 -12.54
CA ALA A 188 -7.03 -11.10 -12.87
C ALA A 188 -7.35 -12.35 -12.04
N VAL A 189 -6.36 -13.24 -11.86
CA VAL A 189 -6.50 -14.45 -11.03
C VAL A 189 -6.68 -14.08 -9.55
N ALA A 190 -5.89 -13.12 -9.06
CA ALA A 190 -5.97 -12.66 -7.68
C ALA A 190 -7.34 -12.04 -7.37
N ASP A 191 -7.81 -11.14 -8.24
CA ASP A 191 -9.11 -10.51 -8.13
C ASP A 191 -10.26 -11.54 -8.17
N ALA A 192 -10.18 -12.53 -9.07
CA ALA A 192 -11.17 -13.61 -9.13
C ALA A 192 -11.20 -14.44 -7.83
N TYR A 193 -10.04 -14.77 -7.25
CA TYR A 193 -9.96 -15.49 -5.97
C TYR A 193 -10.58 -14.67 -4.82
N LEU A 194 -10.20 -13.39 -4.70
CA LEU A 194 -10.70 -12.52 -3.63
C LEU A 194 -12.23 -12.33 -3.72
N ARG A 195 -12.77 -12.20 -4.95
CA ARG A 195 -14.21 -12.11 -5.20
C ARG A 195 -14.96 -13.42 -4.99
N SER A 196 -14.30 -14.58 -5.08
CA SER A 196 -14.97 -15.87 -4.89
C SER A 196 -15.38 -16.13 -3.42
N GLY A 197 -14.90 -15.32 -2.47
CA GLY A 197 -15.16 -15.51 -1.05
C GLY A 197 -14.40 -16.69 -0.43
N ALA A 198 -13.42 -17.26 -1.14
CA ALA A 198 -12.57 -18.31 -0.62
C ALA A 198 -11.67 -17.83 0.54
N ASP A 199 -10.98 -18.77 1.18
CA ASP A 199 -10.16 -18.49 2.36
C ASP A 199 -9.00 -17.54 2.05
N ARG A 200 -9.07 -16.31 2.57
CA ARG A 200 -8.01 -15.30 2.42
C ARG A 200 -6.70 -15.73 3.06
N ARG A 201 -6.71 -16.62 4.06
CA ARG A 201 -5.45 -17.14 4.64
C ARG A 201 -4.70 -18.02 3.66
N ALA A 202 -5.41 -18.84 2.87
CA ALA A 202 -4.80 -19.64 1.82
C ALA A 202 -4.19 -18.73 0.74
N PHE A 203 -4.89 -17.65 0.35
CA PHE A 203 -4.35 -16.62 -0.55
C PHE A 203 -3.06 -15.97 -0.01
N GLN A 204 -3.08 -15.50 1.24
CA GLN A 204 -1.92 -14.88 1.88
C GLN A 204 -0.75 -15.86 2.01
N ALA A 205 -1.02 -17.13 2.33
CA ALA A 205 -0.01 -18.18 2.40
C ALA A 205 0.64 -18.41 1.02
N THR A 206 -0.15 -18.48 -0.05
CA THR A 206 0.38 -18.57 -1.43
C THR A 206 1.30 -17.39 -1.72
N LEU A 207 0.83 -16.15 -1.52
CA LEU A 207 1.66 -14.97 -1.78
C LEU A 207 2.94 -14.93 -0.92
N ALA A 208 2.87 -15.31 0.36
CA ALA A 208 4.03 -15.37 1.24
C ALA A 208 5.08 -16.36 0.72
N LEU A 209 4.63 -17.55 0.32
CA LEU A 209 5.50 -18.57 -0.25
C LEU A 209 6.10 -18.10 -1.58
N THR A 210 5.31 -17.49 -2.46
CA THR A 210 5.80 -16.93 -3.73
C THR A 210 6.82 -15.82 -3.50
N ALA A 211 6.59 -14.91 -2.54
CA ALA A 211 7.53 -13.86 -2.19
C ALA A 211 8.89 -14.40 -1.75
N CYS A 212 8.92 -15.53 -1.03
CA CYS A 212 10.15 -16.20 -0.61
C CYS A 212 10.94 -16.82 -1.78
N LYS A 213 10.32 -17.02 -2.95
CA LYS A 213 11.00 -17.54 -4.15
C LYS A 213 11.85 -16.49 -4.86
N PHE A 214 11.59 -15.19 -4.61
CA PHE A 214 12.41 -14.11 -5.15
C PHE A 214 13.58 -13.80 -4.21
N GLN A 215 14.79 -13.82 -4.74
CA GLN A 215 16.02 -13.47 -4.00
C GLN A 215 16.54 -12.09 -4.40
N ASP A 216 17.61 -11.65 -3.73
CA ASP A 216 18.35 -10.40 -3.94
C ASP A 216 17.65 -9.09 -3.60
N ASP A 217 16.36 -9.11 -3.24
CA ASP A 217 15.66 -7.91 -2.81
C ASP A 217 14.62 -8.19 -1.71
N PRO A 218 14.88 -7.78 -0.46
CA PRO A 218 13.97 -7.99 0.66
C PRO A 218 12.64 -7.23 0.54
N HIS A 219 12.50 -6.30 -0.42
CA HIS A 219 11.24 -5.57 -0.63
C HIS A 219 10.08 -6.51 -0.98
N ASN A 220 10.33 -7.61 -1.71
CA ASN A 220 9.28 -8.56 -2.08
C ASN A 220 8.62 -9.17 -0.84
N GLN A 221 9.41 -9.62 0.14
CA GLN A 221 8.88 -10.18 1.38
C GLN A 221 8.33 -9.08 2.30
N LYS A 222 9.04 -7.94 2.41
CA LYS A 222 8.66 -6.82 3.27
C LYS A 222 7.31 -6.23 2.89
N ILE A 223 7.12 -5.86 1.62
CA ILE A 223 5.86 -5.23 1.17
C ILE A 223 4.69 -6.21 1.24
N THR A 224 4.94 -7.49 0.92
CA THR A 224 3.94 -8.55 1.08
C THR A 224 3.50 -8.65 2.54
N HIS A 225 4.44 -8.62 3.49
CA HIS A 225 4.14 -8.60 4.92
C HIS A 225 3.36 -7.33 5.34
N SER A 226 3.81 -6.14 4.92
CA SER A 226 3.11 -4.88 5.18
C SER A 226 1.68 -4.87 4.64
N ALA A 227 1.45 -5.48 3.47
CA ALA A 227 0.12 -5.62 2.90
C ALA A 227 -0.79 -6.53 3.72
N PHE A 228 -0.25 -7.60 4.31
CA PHE A 228 -1.01 -8.47 5.20
C PHE A 228 -1.35 -7.78 6.53
N GLU A 229 -0.39 -7.06 7.10
CA GLU A 229 -0.62 -6.29 8.32
C GLU A 229 -1.69 -5.23 8.10
N GLU A 230 -1.57 -4.43 7.04
CA GLU A 230 -2.56 -3.42 6.72
C GLU A 230 -3.90 -4.06 6.35
N HIS A 231 -3.95 -5.18 5.63
CA HIS A 231 -5.22 -5.87 5.36
C HIS A 231 -5.95 -6.28 6.65
N ALA A 232 -5.21 -6.79 7.63
CA ALA A 232 -5.77 -7.20 8.91
C ALA A 232 -6.28 -6.01 9.75
N GLN A 233 -5.63 -4.84 9.64
CA GLN A 233 -5.93 -3.67 10.48
C GLN A 233 -6.82 -2.63 9.79
N ASN A 234 -6.87 -2.61 8.45
CA ASN A 234 -7.58 -1.62 7.66
C ASN A 234 -9.10 -1.87 7.70
N SER A 235 -9.84 -0.82 7.99
CA SER A 235 -11.28 -0.84 8.21
C SER A 235 -12.10 -0.38 7.00
N THR A 236 -11.46 0.00 5.90
CA THR A 236 -12.15 0.43 4.68
C THR A 236 -12.77 -0.75 3.93
N HIS A 237 -13.80 -0.46 3.14
CA HIS A 237 -14.42 -1.46 2.25
C HIS A 237 -13.48 -1.93 1.13
N LEU A 238 -12.41 -1.17 0.85
CA LEU A 238 -11.43 -1.45 -0.20
C LEU A 238 -10.22 -2.26 0.29
N ARG A 239 -10.20 -2.76 1.53
CA ARG A 239 -9.00 -3.42 2.10
C ARG A 239 -8.45 -4.56 1.25
N ASP A 240 -9.27 -5.28 0.47
CA ASP A 240 -8.78 -6.34 -0.42
C ASP A 240 -7.86 -5.81 -1.54
N ARG A 241 -7.91 -4.51 -1.87
CA ARG A 241 -6.91 -3.86 -2.74
C ARG A 241 -5.49 -3.97 -2.19
N LEU A 242 -5.30 -4.08 -0.88
CA LEU A 242 -3.99 -4.27 -0.26
C LEU A 242 -3.38 -5.63 -0.64
N LEU A 243 -4.20 -6.68 -0.64
CA LEU A 243 -3.77 -8.03 -1.04
C LEU A 243 -3.50 -8.12 -2.54
N LEU A 244 -4.32 -7.42 -3.34
CA LEU A 244 -4.11 -7.33 -4.78
C LEU A 244 -2.83 -6.57 -5.14
N ALA A 245 -2.53 -5.48 -4.42
CA ALA A 245 -1.28 -4.74 -4.58
C ALA A 245 -0.05 -5.62 -4.28
N ALA A 246 -0.11 -6.47 -3.25
CA ALA A 246 0.96 -7.42 -2.96
C ALA A 246 1.19 -8.41 -4.12
N ALA A 247 0.12 -9.02 -4.65
CA ALA A 247 0.23 -9.92 -5.81
C ALA A 247 0.83 -9.20 -7.03
N ARG A 248 0.33 -8.00 -7.33
CA ARG A 248 0.81 -7.19 -8.46
C ARG A 248 2.28 -6.82 -8.31
N LEU A 249 2.71 -6.40 -7.12
CA LEU A 249 4.11 -6.04 -6.88
C LEU A 249 5.03 -7.22 -7.15
N LEU A 250 4.70 -8.42 -6.65
CA LEU A 250 5.51 -9.62 -6.86
C LEU A 250 5.66 -9.96 -8.35
N ALA A 251 4.59 -9.79 -9.14
CA ALA A 251 4.64 -10.01 -10.59
C ALA A 251 5.27 -8.86 -11.38
N GLY A 252 5.33 -7.66 -10.81
CA GLY A 252 5.70 -6.43 -11.53
C GLY A 252 7.11 -5.91 -11.23
N TRP A 253 7.69 -6.28 -10.08
CA TRP A 253 9.02 -5.87 -9.65
C TRP A 253 10.04 -6.97 -10.01
N PRO A 254 10.65 -6.93 -11.21
CA PRO A 254 11.54 -7.99 -11.67
C PRO A 254 12.79 -8.05 -10.79
N LYS A 255 13.07 -9.25 -10.29
CA LYS A 255 14.26 -9.63 -9.53
C LYS A 255 14.82 -10.93 -10.09
N MET A 256 15.72 -11.62 -9.39
CA MET A 256 16.19 -12.93 -9.85
C MET A 256 15.23 -14.02 -9.37
N PRO A 257 14.35 -14.58 -10.23
CA PRO A 257 13.66 -15.83 -9.93
C PRO A 257 14.46 -17.04 -10.44
N GLY A 258 14.09 -18.22 -9.97
CA GLY A 258 14.39 -19.47 -10.67
C GLY A 258 15.88 -19.86 -10.68
N GLU A 259 16.39 -20.41 -11.78
CA GLU A 259 17.71 -21.07 -11.88
C GLU A 259 18.92 -20.25 -11.42
N ARG A 260 18.79 -18.93 -11.27
CA ARG A 260 19.86 -18.06 -10.76
C ARG A 260 19.83 -17.87 -9.24
N GLU A 261 18.82 -18.40 -8.56
CA GLU A 261 18.66 -18.31 -7.11
C GLU A 261 19.63 -19.26 -6.39
N CYS A 262 20.12 -18.83 -5.22
CA CYS A 262 21.16 -19.51 -4.46
C CYS A 262 20.81 -20.97 -4.16
N TYR A 263 19.54 -21.31 -3.93
CA TYR A 263 19.13 -22.68 -3.64
C TYR A 263 19.09 -23.54 -4.92
N ALA A 264 18.51 -23.07 -6.03
CA ALA A 264 18.57 -23.77 -7.32
C ALA A 264 20.03 -24.00 -7.76
N ARG A 265 20.88 -22.98 -7.65
CA ARG A 265 22.32 -23.10 -7.94
C ARG A 265 23.02 -24.05 -6.99
N PHE A 266 22.71 -24.02 -5.69
CA PHE A 266 23.25 -24.99 -4.73
C PHE A 266 22.81 -26.43 -5.08
N MET A 267 21.53 -26.63 -5.38
CA MET A 267 21.00 -27.94 -5.74
C MET A 267 21.59 -28.48 -7.04
N GLU A 268 21.78 -27.62 -8.05
CA GLU A 268 22.38 -27.97 -9.33
C GLU A 268 23.89 -28.18 -9.24
N GLU A 269 24.63 -27.21 -8.69
CA GLU A 269 26.09 -27.20 -8.73
C GLU A 269 26.73 -28.10 -7.66
N TRP A 270 26.08 -28.28 -6.50
CA TRP A 270 26.68 -28.97 -5.33
C TRP A 270 26.01 -30.26 -4.89
N ILE A 271 24.72 -30.47 -5.17
CA ILE A 271 23.99 -31.67 -4.71
C ILE A 271 23.77 -32.68 -5.85
N LYS A 272 23.56 -32.21 -7.08
CA LYS A 272 23.32 -33.08 -8.25
C LYS A 272 24.58 -33.44 -9.04
N ASN A 273 25.72 -32.82 -8.73
CA ASN A 273 27.06 -33.21 -9.20
C ASN A 273 27.75 -34.11 -8.17
#